data_AF-A0A7V3M6Q9-F1
#
_entry.id   AF-A0A7V3M6Q9-F1
#
_cell.length_a   1.000
_cell.length_b   1.000
_cell.length_c   1.000
_cell.angle_alpha   90.00
_cell.angle_beta   90.00
_cell.angle_gamma   90.00
#
_symmetry.space_group_name_H-M   'P 1'
#
loop_
_entity.id
_entity.type
_entity.pdbx_description
1 polymer ?
#
loop_
_entity_poly.entity_id
_entity_poly.type
_entity_poly.pdbx_seq_one_letter_code
_entity_poly.pdbx_strand_id
1 'polypeptide(L)' 'MPDFIAITPEELIKKNINNVDVVLITPDAYVDHPSFAMAVIARYIESFGFSVAILSQPDWTDVNEFK' A
#
# COMPACT_ATOMS: atom_id res chain seq x y z
N MET A 1 11.40 -11.67 6.85
CA MET A 1 10.01 -11.42 6.43
C MET A 1 10.06 -10.61 5.16
N PRO A 2 9.11 -10.77 4.22
CA PRO A 2 9.03 -9.87 3.07
C PRO A 2 8.82 -8.42 3.53
N ASP A 3 9.36 -7.46 2.77
CA ASP A 3 9.15 -6.04 3.04
C ASP A 3 7.68 -5.66 2.88
N PHE A 4 7.25 -4.62 3.59
CA PHE A 4 5.87 -4.15 3.52
C PHE A 4 5.49 -3.69 2.10
N ILE A 5 4.20 -3.75 1.77
CA ILE A 5 3.64 -3.06 0.60
C ILE A 5 3.88 -1.56 0.74
N ALA A 6 4.24 -0.91 -0.36
CA ALA A 6 4.54 0.52 -0.34
C ALA A 6 3.26 1.34 -0.11
N ILE A 7 3.37 2.31 0.79
CA ILE A 7 2.35 3.31 1.11
C ILE A 7 2.84 4.74 0.90
N THR A 8 4.15 4.95 0.67
CA THR A 8 4.70 6.28 0.36
C THR A 8 5.54 6.29 -0.93
N PRO A 9 5.72 7.46 -1.57
CA PRO A 9 6.61 7.60 -2.72
C PRO A 9 8.06 7.19 -2.42
N GLU A 10 8.57 7.47 -1.22
CA GLU A 10 9.94 7.11 -0.82
C GLU A 10 10.14 5.59 -0.75
N GLU A 11 9.11 4.85 -0.34
CA GLU A 11 9.13 3.39 -0.34
C GLU A 11 9.13 2.81 -1.75
N LEU A 12 8.40 3.42 -2.68
CA LEU A 12 8.44 3.06 -4.10
C LEU A 12 9.84 3.26 -4.68
N ILE A 13 10.48 4.40 -4.38
CA ILE A 13 11.86 4.69 -4.80
C ILE A 13 12.84 3.65 -4.23
N LYS A 14 12.71 3.29 -2.94
CA LYS A 14 13.55 2.25 -2.32
C LYS A 14 13.38 0.88 -2.98
N LYS A 15 12.17 0.57 -3.47
CA LYS A 15 11.86 -0.65 -4.23
C LYS A 15 12.21 -0.55 -5.72
N ASN A 16 12.77 0.58 -6.17
CA ASN A 16 13.09 0.87 -7.58
C ASN A 16 11.85 0.79 -8.51
N ILE A 17 10.68 1.17 -7.97
CA ILE A 17 9.39 1.21 -8.68
C ILE A 17 9.11 2.66 -9.07
N ASN A 18 9.16 2.94 -10.37
CA ASN A 18 8.86 4.29 -10.90
C ASN A 18 7.37 4.50 -11.16
N ASN A 19 6.64 3.44 -11.53
CA ASN A 19 5.21 3.45 -11.76
C ASN A 19 4.61 2.19 -11.15
N VAL A 20 3.45 2.33 -10.52
CA VAL A 20 2.73 1.22 -9.90
C VAL A 20 1.67 0.72 -10.88
N ASP A 21 1.57 -0.60 -11.04
CA ASP A 21 0.55 -1.22 -11.91
C ASP A 21 -0.84 -1.15 -11.27
N VAL A 22 -0.92 -1.36 -9.94
CA VAL A 22 -2.18 -1.35 -9.18
C VAL A 22 -2.05 -0.54 -7.89
N VAL A 23 -2.99 0.38 -7.67
CA VAL A 23 -3.15 1.09 -6.39
C VAL A 23 -4.43 0.63 -5.72
N LEU A 24 -4.31 0.08 -4.51
CA LEU A 24 -5.46 -0.28 -3.67
C LEU A 24 -5.80 0.87 -2.74
N ILE A 25 -7.02 1.39 -2.82
CA ILE A 25 -7.50 2.50 -1.97
C ILE A 25 -8.45 1.93 -0.92
N THR A 26 -8.19 2.22 0.35
CA THR A 26 -9.00 1.74 1.48
C THR A 26 -9.25 2.85 2.50
N PRO A 27 -10.47 2.95 3.07
CA PRO A 27 -10.76 3.88 4.16
C PRO A 27 -10.32 3.37 5.55
N ASP A 28 -9.69 2.20 5.61
CA ASP A 28 -9.16 1.57 6.83
C ASP A 28 -7.65 1.80 6.96
N ALA A 29 -7.10 1.58 8.15
CA ALA A 29 -5.65 1.54 8.35
C ALA A 29 -5.03 0.35 7.60
N TYR A 30 -3.82 0.54 7.09
CA TYR A 30 -3.05 -0.55 6.51
C TYR A 30 -2.27 -1.31 7.60
N VAL A 31 -2.49 -2.63 7.66
CA VAL A 31 -1.72 -3.56 8.49
C VAL A 31 -1.26 -4.71 7.59
N ASP A 32 0.05 -4.89 7.46
CA ASP A 32 0.61 -5.99 6.66
C ASP A 32 0.54 -7.32 7.42
N HIS A 33 -0.66 -7.91 7.47
CA HIS A 33 -0.93 -9.15 8.18
C HIS A 33 -1.95 -10.01 7.43
N PRO A 34 -1.79 -11.34 7.36
CA PRO A 34 -2.66 -12.23 6.56
C PRO A 34 -4.14 -12.27 7.01
N SER A 35 -4.47 -11.74 8.19
CA SER A 35 -5.86 -11.56 8.63
C SER A 35 -6.53 -10.32 8.04
N PHE A 36 -5.79 -9.44 7.36
CA PHE A 36 -6.30 -8.19 6.78
C PHE A 36 -6.45 -8.33 5.27
N ALA A 37 -7.64 -8.01 4.77
CA ALA A 37 -8.01 -8.22 3.38
C ALA A 37 -7.06 -7.51 2.40
N MET A 38 -6.67 -6.26 2.69
CA MET A 38 -5.80 -5.48 1.81
C MET A 38 -4.41 -6.09 1.67
N ALA A 39 -3.85 -6.65 2.74
CA ALA A 39 -2.57 -7.35 2.68
C ALA A 39 -2.69 -8.62 1.82
N VAL A 40 -3.74 -9.43 2.01
CA VAL A 40 -3.95 -10.65 1.21
C VAL A 40 -4.13 -10.33 -0.27
N ILE A 41 -4.96 -9.35 -0.61
CA ILE A 41 -5.22 -8.93 -1.99
C ILE A 41 -3.93 -8.40 -2.64
N ALA A 42 -3.19 -7.53 -1.94
CA ALA A 42 -1.93 -6.98 -2.46
C ALA A 42 -0.91 -8.09 -2.74
N ARG A 43 -0.70 -9.02 -1.80
CA ARG A 43 0.23 -10.14 -1.97
C ARG A 43 -0.21 -11.09 -3.08
N TYR A 44 -1.51 -11.31 -3.23
CA TYR A 44 -2.04 -12.11 -4.33
C TYR A 44 -1.73 -11.46 -5.69
N ILE A 45 -1.92 -10.14 -5.83
CA ILE A 45 -1.59 -9.40 -7.05
C ILE A 45 -0.07 -9.39 -7.31
N GLU A 46 0.75 -9.12 -6.29
CA GLU A 46 2.23 -9.19 -6.38
C GLU A 46 2.70 -10.57 -6.85
N SER A 47 1.99 -11.66 -6.48
CA SER A 47 2.36 -13.02 -6.89
C SER A 47 2.28 -13.26 -8.41
N PHE A 48 1.57 -12.39 -9.15
CA PHE A 48 1.55 -12.39 -10.61
C PHE A 48 2.61 -11.49 -11.24
N GLY A 49 3.46 -10.85 -10.44
CA GLY A 49 4.55 -9.98 -10.91
C GLY A 49 4.17 -8.52 -11.12
N PHE A 50 2.97 -8.10 -10.69
CA PHE A 50 2.56 -6.69 -10.72
C PHE A 50 3.08 -5.93 -9.50
N SER A 51 3.46 -4.67 -9.71
CA SER A 51 3.75 -3.74 -8.62
C SER A 51 2.45 -3.21 -7.99
N VAL A 52 2.41 -3.19 -6.65
CA VAL A 52 1.23 -2.80 -5.88
C VAL A 52 1.60 -1.73 -4.85
N ALA A 53 0.75 -0.73 -4.71
CA ALA A 53 0.79 0.23 -3.61
C ALA A 53 -0.57 0.31 -2.92
N ILE A 54 -0.57 0.71 -1.65
CA ILE A 54 -1.78 0.90 -0.86
C ILE A 54 -1.89 2.36 -0.45
N LEU A 55 -3.06 2.96 -0.67
CA LEU A 55 -3.47 4.22 -0.08
C LEU A 55 -4.52 3.93 0.98
N SER A 56 -4.10 4.02 2.25
CA SER A 56 -4.97 3.81 3.41
C SER A 56 -5.60 5.10 3.89
N GLN A 57 -6.41 4.99 4.95
CA GLN A 57 -6.93 6.14 5.68
C GLN A 57 -5.83 7.20 5.93
N PRO A 58 -6.07 8.48 5.57
CA PRO A 58 -5.19 9.60 5.92
C PRO A 58 -5.19 9.82 7.44
N ASP A 59 -4.20 10.56 7.98
CA ASP A 59 -4.21 10.88 9.40
C ASP A 59 -5.45 11.71 9.78
N TRP A 60 -6.36 11.08 10.52
CA TRP A 60 -7.64 11.68 10.91
C TRP A 60 -7.48 12.78 11.97
N THR A 61 -6.28 12.96 12.53
CA THR A 61 -5.98 14.02 13.50
C THR A 61 -5.50 15.32 12.85
N ASP A 62 -5.14 15.30 11.56
CA ASP A 62 -4.77 16.50 10.80
C ASP A 62 -5.72 16.75 9.63
N VAL A 63 -6.48 17.84 9.70
CA VAL A 63 -7.42 18.25 8.64
C VAL A 63 -6.74 18.57 7.32
N ASN A 64 -5.43 18.82 7.30
CA ASN A 64 -4.68 19.08 6.08
C ASN A 64 -4.42 17.81 5.26
N GLU A 65 -4.50 16.63 5.87
CA GLU A 65 -4.32 15.33 5.19
C GLU A 65 -5.50 14.96 4.28
N PHE A 66 -6.58 15.75 4.31
CA PHE A 66 -7.76 15.60 3.45
C PHE A 66 -7.82 16.62 2.30
N LYS A 67 -6.80 17.47 2.15
CA LYS A 67 -6.75 18.53 1.14
C LYS A 67 -6.06 18.12 -0.14
#